data_AF-A0A182VYV3-F1
#
_entry.id   AF-A0A182VYV3-F1
#
_cell.length_a   1.000
_cell.length_b   1.000
_cell.length_c   1.000
_cell.angle_alpha   90.00
_cell.angle_beta   90.00
_cell.angle_gamma   90.00
#
_symmetry.space_group_name_H-M   'P 1'
#
loop_
_entity.id
_entity.type
_entity.pdbx_description
1 polymer ?
#
loop_
_entity_poly.entity_id
_entity_poly.type
_entity_poly.pdbx_seq_one_letter_code
_entity_poly.pdbx_strand_id
1 'polypeptide(L)'
;MCLDLVAPGSSGKIGSGTSRTSVHCCDVIYVDLWILLERPCTCQRKKKRCYCFRPHRNENWLFSRYSTGWKCGLHADWTELTGCVDQELDKNEGETAKRRYFYITLLREPIARYLSEFRHVQRGATWKNARHWCLGRHATPDELPPCYNVTKSNDTPIYQTDP
;
A
#
# COMPACT_ATOMS: atom_id res chain seq x y z
N MET A 1 -5.29 4.26 2.41
CA MET A 1 -6.64 4.65 1.92
C MET A 1 -7.41 3.42 1.45
N CYS A 2 -8.40 2.93 2.17
CA CYS A 2 -8.90 1.57 1.96
C CYS A 2 -10.02 1.46 0.91
N LEU A 3 -9.79 0.70 -0.17
CA LEU A 3 -10.84 0.27 -1.10
C LEU A 3 -11.49 -0.99 -0.51
N ASP A 4 -12.76 -0.87 -0.17
CA ASP A 4 -13.62 -2.03 0.00
C ASP A 4 -13.95 -2.55 -1.40
N LEU A 5 -13.08 -3.40 -1.97
CA LEU A 5 -13.42 -4.12 -3.21
C LEU A 5 -14.28 -5.33 -2.83
N VAL A 6 -15.58 -5.23 -3.10
CA VAL A 6 -16.42 -6.42 -3.29
C VAL A 6 -15.95 -7.05 -4.60
N ALA A 7 -15.26 -8.18 -4.54
CA ALA A 7 -14.80 -8.87 -5.74
C ALA A 7 -16.03 -9.28 -6.59
N PRO A 8 -16.11 -8.91 -7.88
CA PRO A 8 -17.06 -9.52 -8.78
C PRO A 8 -16.65 -10.97 -8.99
N GLY A 9 -17.61 -11.88 -8.80
CA GLY A 9 -17.37 -13.32 -8.71
C GLY A 9 -16.60 -13.90 -9.88
N SER A 10 -15.41 -14.43 -9.61
CA SER A 10 -14.83 -15.48 -10.45
C SER A 10 -15.55 -16.79 -10.11
N SER A 11 -16.38 -17.25 -11.03
CA SER A 11 -17.06 -18.53 -11.04
C SER A 11 -16.05 -19.67 -10.82
N GLY A 12 -16.04 -20.20 -9.60
CA GLY A 12 -15.30 -21.39 -9.20
C GLY A 12 -15.81 -21.83 -7.84
N LYS A 13 -16.78 -22.75 -7.82
CA LYS A 13 -17.32 -23.36 -6.59
C LYS A 13 -16.18 -24.03 -5.81
N ILE A 14 -16.14 -23.80 -4.49
CA ILE A 14 -15.98 -24.78 -3.38
C ILE A 14 -15.80 -23.98 -2.07
N GLY A 15 -16.65 -24.28 -1.07
CA GLY A 15 -16.33 -24.09 0.35
C GLY A 15 -16.95 -22.86 1.02
N SER A 16 -17.90 -23.12 1.92
CA SER A 16 -18.38 -22.21 2.95
C SER A 16 -17.21 -21.55 3.71
N GLY A 17 -17.06 -20.25 3.59
CA GLY A 17 -16.05 -19.50 4.32
C GLY A 17 -16.22 -18.01 4.05
N THR A 18 -16.78 -17.31 5.04
CA THR A 18 -16.71 -15.86 5.28
C THR A 18 -16.19 -15.02 4.10
N SER A 19 -17.09 -14.22 3.52
CA SER A 19 -16.77 -13.09 2.64
C SER A 19 -15.63 -12.27 3.24
N ARG A 20 -14.39 -12.56 2.86
CA ARG A 20 -13.25 -11.70 3.14
C ARG A 20 -13.41 -10.49 2.25
N THR A 21 -14.01 -9.44 2.78
CA THR A 21 -13.80 -8.08 2.26
C THR A 21 -12.30 -7.83 2.35
N SER A 22 -11.60 -8.09 1.25
CA SER A 22 -10.18 -7.78 1.13
C SER A 22 -10.10 -6.27 1.02
N VAL A 23 -9.65 -5.63 2.11
CA VAL A 23 -9.54 -4.18 2.12
C VAL A 23 -8.27 -3.82 1.35
N HIS A 24 -8.43 -3.38 0.11
CA HIS A 24 -7.35 -3.03 -0.81
C HIS A 24 -6.98 -1.57 -0.60
N CYS A 25 -6.01 -1.33 0.25
CA CYS A 25 -5.68 0.02 0.64
C CYS A 25 -4.78 0.66 -0.44
N CYS A 26 -5.24 1.77 -1.05
CA CYS A 26 -4.69 2.51 -2.17
C CYS A 26 -3.18 2.54 -2.08
N ASP A 27 -2.61 1.90 -3.08
CA ASP A 27 -1.20 1.96 -3.39
C ASP A 27 -1.09 2.96 -4.53
N VAL A 28 -0.26 3.98 -4.36
CA VAL A 28 0.28 4.68 -5.53
C VAL A 28 1.13 3.64 -6.25
N ILE A 29 0.78 3.38 -7.51
CA ILE A 29 1.48 2.40 -8.32
C ILE A 29 2.44 3.21 -9.18
N TYR A 30 3.74 2.93 -9.09
CA TYR A 30 4.66 3.38 -10.14
C TYR A 30 4.63 2.34 -11.24
N VAL A 31 4.39 2.80 -12.46
CA VAL A 31 4.29 1.99 -13.66
C VAL A 31 5.23 2.59 -14.70
N ASP A 32 6.25 1.86 -15.14
CA ASP A 32 6.91 2.27 -16.39
C ASP A 32 5.92 2.07 -17.56
N LEU A 33 6.07 2.80 -18.68
CA LEU A 33 5.14 2.88 -19.84
C LEU A 33 5.03 1.56 -20.65
N TRP A 34 5.21 0.43 -19.98
CA TRP A 34 5.08 -0.92 -20.48
C TRP A 34 3.77 -1.56 -20.02
N ILE A 35 2.80 -0.79 -19.51
CA ILE A 35 1.50 -1.35 -19.03
C ILE A 35 0.76 -2.17 -20.10
N LEU A 36 1.05 -1.93 -21.38
CA LEU A 36 0.63 -2.73 -22.54
C LEU A 36 1.56 -3.94 -22.77
N LEU A 37 1.96 -4.62 -21.70
CA LEU A 37 3.03 -5.62 -21.73
C LEU A 37 2.55 -6.95 -22.32
N GLU A 38 3.35 -7.46 -23.25
CA GLU A 38 3.25 -8.81 -23.83
C GLU A 38 3.54 -9.92 -22.79
N ARG A 39 4.16 -9.57 -21.63
CA ARG A 39 4.45 -10.48 -20.52
C ARG A 39 3.67 -10.12 -19.25
N PRO A 40 2.71 -10.94 -18.80
CA PRO A 40 1.98 -10.72 -17.55
C PRO A 40 2.85 -10.94 -16.32
N CYS A 41 2.47 -10.35 -15.18
CA CYS A 41 3.11 -10.63 -13.90
C CYS A 41 2.86 -12.08 -13.45
N THR A 42 3.88 -12.72 -12.87
CA THR A 42 3.77 -14.07 -12.33
C THR A 42 3.42 -14.03 -10.84
N CYS A 43 2.21 -14.47 -10.50
CA CYS A 43 1.71 -14.52 -9.12
C CYS A 43 1.61 -15.96 -8.60
N GLN A 44 2.14 -16.23 -7.41
CA GLN A 44 1.97 -17.53 -6.74
C GLN A 44 0.79 -17.46 -5.77
N ARG A 45 -0.16 -18.41 -5.80
CA ARG A 45 -1.39 -18.40 -4.97
C ARG A 45 -1.19 -18.24 -3.46
N LYS A 46 0.00 -18.60 -2.93
CA LYS A 46 0.33 -18.48 -1.49
C LYS A 46 1.08 -17.19 -1.13
N LYS A 47 1.52 -16.41 -2.13
CA LYS A 47 2.28 -15.18 -1.92
C LYS A 47 1.41 -13.98 -2.24
N LYS A 48 1.45 -12.98 -1.37
CA LYS A 48 0.81 -11.67 -1.60
C LYS A 48 1.55 -10.82 -2.63
N ARG A 49 2.79 -11.21 -2.97
CA ARG A 49 3.66 -10.52 -3.93
C ARG A 49 3.79 -11.32 -5.22
N CYS A 50 3.67 -10.61 -6.33
CA CYS A 50 3.83 -11.08 -7.69
C CYS A 50 5.15 -10.56 -8.27
N TYR A 51 5.66 -11.28 -9.27
CA TYR A 51 6.86 -10.91 -9.99
C TYR A 51 6.48 -10.22 -11.30
N CYS A 52 6.76 -8.93 -11.40
CA CYS A 52 6.47 -8.09 -12.56
C CYS A 52 7.78 -7.64 -13.18
N PHE A 53 8.38 -8.52 -13.98
CA PHE A 53 9.66 -8.29 -14.65
C PHE A 53 9.47 -7.92 -16.11
N ARG A 54 10.41 -7.13 -16.65
CA ARG A 54 10.49 -6.83 -18.07
C ARG A 54 10.72 -8.13 -18.89
N PRO A 55 10.29 -8.22 -20.16
CA PRO A 55 10.49 -9.43 -20.98
C PRO A 55 11.96 -9.77 -21.21
N HIS A 56 12.82 -8.76 -21.36
CA HIS A 56 14.23 -8.92 -21.72
C HIS A 56 15.22 -8.59 -20.60
N ARG A 57 14.74 -8.14 -19.44
CA ARG A 57 15.60 -7.79 -18.30
C ARG A 57 14.94 -8.22 -17.00
N ASN A 58 15.75 -8.56 -16.01
CA ASN A 58 15.27 -8.92 -14.68
C ASN A 58 14.99 -7.68 -13.80
N GLU A 59 14.47 -6.62 -14.43
CA GLU A 59 14.14 -5.34 -13.81
C GLU A 59 12.64 -5.27 -13.51
N ASN A 60 12.29 -4.61 -12.40
CA ASN A 60 10.90 -4.43 -12.00
C ASN A 60 10.29 -3.26 -12.77
N TRP A 61 9.29 -3.53 -13.63
CA TRP A 61 8.56 -2.46 -14.32
C TRP A 61 7.41 -1.87 -13.47
N LEU A 62 7.04 -2.56 -12.39
CA LEU A 62 5.96 -2.17 -11.48
C LEU A 62 6.49 -2.05 -10.05
N PHE A 63 6.34 -0.87 -9.44
CA PHE A 63 6.56 -0.69 -8.00
C PHE A 63 5.21 -0.45 -7.32
N SER A 64 4.85 -1.40 -6.46
CA SER A 64 3.57 -1.42 -5.75
C SER A 64 3.69 -2.36 -4.56
N ARG A 65 2.71 -2.30 -3.65
CA ARG A 65 2.54 -3.30 -2.59
C ARG A 65 2.55 -4.74 -3.12
N TYR A 66 1.94 -4.98 -4.29
CA TYR A 66 1.80 -6.32 -4.85
C TYR A 66 3.01 -6.79 -5.65
N SER A 67 3.97 -5.92 -5.96
CA SER A 67 5.21 -6.31 -6.65
C SER A 67 6.42 -6.22 -5.72
N THR A 68 6.78 -5.00 -5.32
CA THR A 68 7.95 -4.68 -4.49
C THR A 68 7.63 -4.71 -3.00
N GLY A 69 6.37 -4.59 -2.62
CA GLY A 69 5.94 -4.50 -1.22
C GLY A 69 6.06 -3.07 -0.68
N TRP A 70 6.13 -2.93 0.63
CA TRP A 70 6.21 -1.64 1.33
C TRP A 70 7.65 -1.15 1.49
N LYS A 71 8.44 -1.17 0.42
CA LYS A 71 9.87 -0.81 0.49
C LYS A 71 10.12 0.63 0.94
N CYS A 72 9.25 1.54 0.54
CA CYS A 72 9.32 2.95 0.94
C CYS A 72 8.50 3.32 2.18
N GLY A 73 7.88 2.33 2.84
CA GLY A 73 6.98 2.57 3.98
C GLY A 73 5.58 2.04 3.73
N LEU A 74 4.84 1.79 4.82
CA LEU A 74 3.44 1.42 4.76
C LEU A 74 2.61 2.62 4.30
N HIS A 75 1.89 2.48 3.19
CA HIS A 75 1.14 3.57 2.56
C HIS A 75 1.98 4.81 2.25
N ALA A 76 3.17 4.60 1.68
CA ALA A 76 4.06 5.68 1.30
C ALA A 76 3.34 6.74 0.46
N ASP A 77 3.39 8.00 0.91
CA ASP A 77 2.78 9.13 0.21
C ASP A 77 3.67 9.63 -0.95
N TRP A 78 3.25 10.70 -1.61
CA TRP A 78 4.00 11.30 -2.72
C TRP A 78 5.42 11.72 -2.30
N THR A 79 5.56 12.34 -1.13
CA THR A 79 6.83 12.82 -0.59
C THR A 79 7.77 11.66 -0.31
N GLU A 80 7.24 10.61 0.31
CA GLU A 80 8.02 9.40 0.63
C GLU A 80 8.43 8.66 -0.65
N LEU A 81 7.52 8.48 -1.61
CA LEU A 81 7.81 7.74 -2.84
C LEU A 81 8.84 8.44 -3.71
N THR A 82 8.69 9.75 -3.94
CA THR A 82 9.62 10.50 -4.78
C THR A 82 11.04 10.54 -4.21
N GLY A 83 11.19 10.50 -2.88
CA GLY A 83 12.49 10.45 -2.21
C GLY A 83 13.10 9.05 -2.06
N CYS A 84 12.35 7.98 -2.32
CA CYS A 84 12.76 6.61 -1.96
C CYS A 84 12.82 5.62 -3.13
N VAL A 85 11.90 5.70 -4.09
CA VAL A 85 11.71 4.66 -5.12
C VAL A 85 12.98 4.39 -5.93
N ASP A 86 13.70 5.44 -6.31
CA ASP A 86 14.93 5.35 -7.09
C ASP A 86 16.00 4.51 -6.37
N GLN A 87 16.30 4.87 -5.13
CA GLN A 87 17.27 4.15 -4.30
C GLN A 87 16.86 2.70 -4.02
N GLU A 88 15.57 2.43 -3.80
CA GLU A 88 15.11 1.07 -3.52
C GLU A 88 15.12 0.17 -4.76
N LEU A 89 14.92 0.73 -5.95
CA LEU A 89 15.07 -0.02 -7.21
C LEU A 89 16.53 -0.31 -7.52
N ASP A 90 17.43 0.67 -7.35
CA ASP A 90 18.87 0.47 -7.52
C ASP A 90 19.41 -0.64 -6.61
N LYS A 91 19.03 -0.63 -5.32
CA LYS A 91 19.41 -1.68 -4.37
C LYS A 91 18.89 -3.06 -4.77
N ASN A 92 17.71 -3.13 -5.38
CA ASN A 92 17.05 -4.38 -5.72
C ASN A 92 17.56 -4.97 -7.05
N GLU A 93 17.92 -4.11 -8.01
CA GLU A 93 18.39 -4.50 -9.34
C GLU A 93 19.93 -4.63 -9.39
N GLY A 94 20.64 -4.00 -8.45
CA GLY A 94 22.11 -4.03 -8.38
C GLY A 94 22.79 -3.11 -9.39
N GLU A 95 22.02 -2.35 -10.17
CA GLU A 95 22.49 -1.41 -11.18
C GLU A 95 21.86 -0.04 -10.96
N THR A 96 22.68 1.00 -10.98
CA THR A 96 22.22 2.39 -11.03
C THR A 96 21.81 2.74 -12.45
N ALA A 97 20.51 2.86 -12.70
CA ALA A 97 19.99 3.17 -14.02
C ALA A 97 19.18 4.47 -14.02
N LYS A 98 19.33 5.29 -15.06
CA LYS A 98 18.47 6.46 -15.24
C LYS A 98 17.08 6.00 -15.69
N ARG A 99 16.13 5.96 -14.77
CA ARG A 99 14.74 5.51 -15.01
C ARG A 99 13.81 6.71 -15.22
N ARG A 100 12.69 6.48 -15.91
CA ARG A 100 11.60 7.46 -16.01
C ARG A 100 10.42 6.97 -15.19
N TYR A 101 10.01 7.78 -14.21
CA TYR A 101 8.92 7.41 -13.30
C TYR A 101 7.56 7.91 -13.81
N PHE A 102 6.56 7.03 -13.87
CA PHE A 102 5.15 7.42 -14.01
C PHE A 102 4.37 6.98 -12.79
N TYR A 103 3.82 7.94 -12.08
CA TYR A 103 3.06 7.70 -10.87
C TYR A 103 1.57 7.71 -11.19
N ILE A 104 0.87 6.68 -10.72
CA ILE A 104 -0.60 6.61 -10.81
C ILE A 104 -1.18 6.43 -9.41
N THR A 105 -2.36 6.99 -9.19
CA THR A 105 -3.09 6.89 -7.93
C THR A 105 -4.58 6.71 -8.20
N LEU A 106 -5.31 6.23 -7.19
CA LEU A 106 -6.77 6.11 -7.23
C LEU A 106 -7.36 7.08 -6.22
N LEU A 107 -8.28 7.93 -6.67
CA LEU A 107 -9.02 8.87 -5.84
C LEU A 107 -10.45 8.38 -5.64
N ARG A 108 -11.06 8.75 -4.51
CA ARG A 108 -12.45 8.44 -4.14
C ARG A 108 -13.13 9.70 -3.62
N GLU A 109 -14.46 9.74 -3.73
CA GLU A 109 -15.29 10.76 -3.09
C GLU A 109 -14.93 10.90 -1.58
N PRO A 110 -14.66 12.12 -1.08
CA PRO A 110 -14.08 12.34 0.24
C PRO A 110 -14.88 11.77 1.42
N ILE A 111 -16.21 11.90 1.42
CA ILE A 111 -17.07 11.43 2.51
C ILE A 111 -17.05 9.91 2.58
N ALA A 112 -17.23 9.25 1.44
CA ALA A 112 -17.20 7.79 1.33
C ALA A 112 -15.82 7.23 1.69
N ARG A 113 -14.74 7.93 1.33
CA ARG A 113 -13.37 7.58 1.72
C ARG A 113 -13.22 7.65 3.24
N TYR A 114 -13.63 8.76 3.86
CA TYR A 114 -13.53 8.97 5.31
C TYR A 114 -14.31 7.92 6.10
N LEU A 115 -15.55 7.64 5.72
CA LEU A 115 -16.39 6.64 6.40
C LEU A 115 -15.85 5.21 6.26
N SER A 116 -15.27 4.86 5.11
CA SER A 116 -14.62 3.55 4.90
C SER A 116 -13.38 3.41 5.79
N GLU A 117 -12.59 4.48 5.91
CA GLU A 117 -11.42 4.55 6.79
C GLU A 117 -11.82 4.39 8.26
N PHE A 118 -12.81 5.17 8.71
CA PHE A 118 -13.35 5.11 10.07
C PHE A 118 -13.79 3.69 10.46
N ARG A 119 -14.58 3.03 9.60
CA ARG A 119 -15.00 1.63 9.83
C ARG A 119 -13.84 0.66 9.84
N HIS A 120 -12.76 0.93 9.12
CA HIS A 120 -11.57 0.10 9.14
C HIS A 120 -10.77 0.27 10.44
N VAL A 121 -10.66 1.50 10.94
CA VAL A 121 -10.07 1.81 12.24
C VAL A 121 -10.88 1.15 13.36
N GLN A 122 -12.21 1.20 13.30
CA GLN A 122 -13.09 0.48 14.24
C GLN A 122 -12.83 -1.04 14.27
N ARG A 123 -12.34 -1.62 13.17
CA ARG A 123 -11.94 -3.04 13.09
C ARG A 123 -10.48 -3.29 13.51
N GLY A 124 -9.78 -2.27 14.01
CA GLY A 124 -8.41 -2.37 14.54
C GLY A 124 -7.30 -1.96 13.58
N ALA A 125 -7.59 -1.31 12.45
CA ALA A 125 -6.54 -0.74 11.61
C ALA A 125 -5.97 0.56 12.23
N THR A 126 -4.66 0.65 12.38
CA THR A 126 -3.99 1.84 12.95
C THR A 126 -2.97 2.48 12.01
N TRP A 127 -2.49 1.74 10.99
CA TRP A 127 -1.37 2.14 10.12
C TRP A 127 -0.13 2.68 10.86
N LYS A 128 0.05 2.33 12.15
CA LYS A 128 1.11 2.86 13.03
C LYS A 128 2.56 2.69 12.57
N ASN A 129 2.78 1.83 11.58
CA ASN A 129 4.09 1.61 10.96
C ASN A 129 4.31 2.48 9.70
N ALA A 130 3.41 3.41 9.40
CA ALA A 130 3.65 4.45 8.41
C ALA A 130 4.83 5.31 8.87
N ARG A 131 5.72 5.66 7.94
CA ARG A 131 7.01 6.29 8.28
C ARG A 131 6.86 7.80 8.45
N HIS A 132 5.95 8.43 7.69
CA HIS A 132 5.75 9.88 7.63
C HIS A 132 7.07 10.61 7.40
N TRP A 133 7.85 10.12 6.43
CA TRP A 133 9.17 10.62 6.12
C TRP A 133 9.11 11.89 5.28
N CYS A 134 9.69 12.97 5.80
CA CYS A 134 9.75 14.26 5.13
C CYS A 134 11.05 14.98 5.51
N LEU A 135 11.67 15.68 4.56
CA LEU A 135 12.93 16.42 4.77
C LEU A 135 14.06 15.59 5.41
N GLY A 136 14.14 14.29 5.08
CA GLY A 136 15.20 13.41 5.55
C GLY A 136 15.02 12.87 6.97
N ARG A 137 13.84 13.03 7.59
CA ARG A 137 13.55 12.49 8.93
C ARG A 137 12.13 11.93 9.04
N HIS A 138 11.94 11.14 10.09
CA HIS A 138 10.62 10.70 10.54
C HIS A 138 9.87 11.82 11.28
N ALA A 139 8.54 11.79 11.21
CA ALA A 139 7.68 12.62 12.06
C ALA A 139 7.85 12.22 13.54
N THR A 140 7.91 13.22 14.42
CA THR A 140 7.96 12.98 15.86
C THR A 140 6.56 12.76 16.44
N PRO A 141 6.43 12.13 17.62
CA PRO A 141 5.13 11.98 18.30
C PRO A 141 4.49 13.33 18.67
N ASP A 142 5.27 14.39 18.85
CA ASP A 142 4.76 15.73 19.13
C ASP A 142 4.14 16.38 17.88
N GLU A 143 4.69 16.08 16.70
CA GLU A 143 4.16 16.55 15.41
C GLU A 143 2.93 15.75 14.97
N LEU A 144 2.93 14.45 15.21
CA LEU A 144 1.85 13.52 14.87
C LEU A 144 1.45 12.68 16.09
N PRO A 145 0.67 13.25 17.03
CA PRO A 145 0.21 12.53 18.19
C PRO A 145 -0.83 11.46 17.81
N PRO A 146 -0.81 10.28 18.46
CA PRO A 146 -1.79 9.24 18.21
C PRO A 146 -3.19 9.66 18.69
N CYS A 147 -4.22 9.31 17.94
CA CYS A 147 -5.63 9.54 18.30
C CYS A 147 -6.24 8.42 19.16
N TYR A 148 -5.41 7.49 19.64
CA TYR A 148 -5.79 6.35 20.45
C TYR A 148 -4.80 6.16 21.61
N ASN A 149 -5.24 5.54 22.69
CA ASN A 149 -4.37 5.27 23.83
C ASN A 149 -3.41 4.12 23.51
N VAL A 150 -2.13 4.44 23.35
CA VAL A 150 -1.05 3.46 23.06
C VAL A 150 -0.75 2.56 24.27
N THR A 151 -1.18 2.97 25.48
CA THR A 151 -0.91 2.29 26.75
C THR A 151 -1.85 1.11 27.04
N LYS A 152 -3.00 1.03 26.36
CA LYS A 152 -3.93 -0.10 26.50
C LYS A 152 -3.60 -1.12 25.41
N SER A 153 -3.53 -2.40 25.77
CA SER A 153 -3.26 -3.52 24.83
C SER A 153 -4.24 -3.61 23.66
N ASN A 154 -5.34 -2.87 23.74
CA ASN A 154 -6.27 -2.63 22.65
C ASN A 154 -6.13 -1.14 22.27
N ASP A 155 -5.56 -0.88 21.09
CA ASP A 155 -5.44 0.44 20.43
C ASP A 155 -6.83 1.12 20.36
N THR A 156 -7.28 1.71 21.47
CA THR A 156 -8.67 2.14 21.70
C THR A 156 -8.80 3.63 21.40
N PRO A 157 -9.76 4.06 20.55
CA PRO A 157 -9.95 5.46 20.21
C PRO A 157 -10.18 6.33 21.45
N ILE A 158 -9.56 7.51 21.50
CA ILE A 158 -9.68 8.44 22.64
C ILE A 158 -11.14 8.93 22.81
N TYR A 159 -11.90 9.06 21.73
CA TYR A 159 -13.31 9.47 21.78
C TYR A 159 -14.26 8.42 22.39
N GLN A 160 -13.76 7.22 22.69
CA GLN A 160 -14.54 6.14 23.30
C GLN A 160 -14.23 5.97 24.79
N THR A 161 -13.43 6.88 25.37
CA THR A 161 -13.11 6.90 26.80
C THR A 161 -13.83 8.00 27.59
N ASP A 162 -14.76 8.73 26.97
CA ASP A 162 -15.64 9.63 27.71
C ASP A 162 -16.83 8.85 28.32
N PRO A 163 -17.20 9.10 29.59
CA PRO A 163 -18.31 8.43 30.29
C PRO A 163 -19.69 8.64 29.64
#